data_AF-A0AA35YZ33-F1
#
_entry.id   AF-A0AA35YZ33-F1
#
_cell.length_a   1.000
_cell.length_b   1.000
_cell.length_c   1.000
_cell.angle_alpha   90.00
_cell.angle_beta   90.00
_cell.angle_gamma   90.00
#
_symmetry.space_group_name_H-M   'P 1'
#
loop_
_entity.id
_entity.type
_entity.pdbx_description
1 polymer ?
#
loop_
_entity_poly.entity_id
_entity_poly.type
_entity_poly.pdbx_seq_one_letter_code
_entity_poly.pdbx_strand_id
1 'polypeptide(L)'
;MRCTFGCDAREEVGRLKNSEKTIKLLSSSGSKEAMQNTLVGEVENFQALMNVKAFQEVEGCPSIQLRYLGGLKMILDFEGIKEKEEFLNNGREIWLPWFKKVSDWDPECNFNEIIASIIIHGVPQHAWCEEAFSIIAKTWG
;
A
#
# COMPACT_ATOMS: atom_id res chain seq x y z
N MET A 1 13.69 40.52 -39.57
CA MET A 1 14.59 40.66 -38.41
C MET A 1 14.99 39.25 -37.98
N ARG A 2 16.20 38.82 -38.32
CA ARG A 2 16.77 37.50 -38.02
C ARG A 2 17.81 37.75 -36.93
N CYS A 3 17.65 37.15 -35.76
CA CYS A 3 18.70 37.12 -34.75
C CYS A 3 19.31 35.72 -34.74
N THR A 4 20.52 35.61 -35.27
CA THR A 4 21.43 34.49 -35.05
C THR A 4 22.19 34.72 -33.76
N PHE A 5 22.27 33.70 -32.90
CA PHE A 5 23.34 33.58 -31.92
C PHE A 5 23.85 32.14 -31.98
N GLY A 6 25.09 32.00 -32.47
CA GLY A 6 25.92 30.84 -32.16
C GLY A 6 26.73 31.18 -30.91
N CYS A 7 26.76 30.26 -29.95
CA CYS A 7 27.80 30.21 -28.94
C CYS A 7 28.12 28.73 -28.66
N ASP A 8 29.41 28.51 -28.48
CA ASP A 8 30.15 27.26 -28.57
C ASP A 8 29.87 26.26 -27.44
N ALA A 9 30.39 25.06 -27.65
CA ALA A 9 30.21 23.84 -26.91
C ALA A 9 30.71 23.82 -25.45
N ARG A 10 30.14 22.84 -24.71
CA ARG A 10 30.57 22.23 -23.44
C ARG A 10 30.31 23.01 -22.14
N GLU A 11 29.10 22.85 -21.62
CA GLU A 11 28.92 22.67 -20.18
C GLU A 11 29.01 21.17 -19.85
N GLU A 12 30.10 20.78 -19.17
CA GLU A 12 30.11 19.53 -18.43
C GLU A 12 29.07 19.64 -17.32
N VAL A 13 27.90 19.05 -17.55
CA VAL A 13 26.93 18.79 -16.49
C VAL A 13 27.57 17.77 -15.54
N GLY A 14 28.27 18.31 -14.54
CA GLY A 14 28.69 17.59 -13.36
C GLY A 14 27.47 16.84 -12.82
N ARG A 15 27.50 15.52 -12.94
CA ARG A 15 26.49 14.61 -12.42
C ARG A 15 26.48 14.80 -10.90
N LEU A 16 25.63 15.70 -10.41
CA LEU A 16 25.31 15.79 -8.99
C LEU A 16 24.82 14.41 -8.59
N LYS A 17 25.68 13.68 -7.87
CA LYS A 17 25.29 12.44 -7.21
C LYS A 17 24.21 12.84 -6.22
N ASN A 18 22.96 12.67 -6.64
CA ASN A 18 21.82 12.79 -5.77
C ASN A 18 22.03 11.70 -4.72
N SER A 19 22.56 12.07 -3.56
CA SER A 19 22.57 11.22 -2.39
C SER A 19 21.10 11.01 -2.08
N GLU A 20 20.55 9.89 -2.51
CA GLU A 20 19.18 9.50 -2.21
C GLU A 20 19.02 9.63 -0.69
N LYS A 21 18.27 10.66 -0.28
CA LYS A 21 17.95 10.87 1.13
C LYS A 21 17.00 9.74 1.51
N THR A 22 17.55 8.60 1.90
CA THR A 22 16.78 7.48 2.39
C THR A 22 16.16 7.89 3.73
N ILE A 23 14.85 8.09 3.74
CA ILE A 23 14.10 8.22 4.99
C ILE A 23 14.09 6.83 5.63
N LYS A 24 14.87 6.66 6.70
CA LYS A 24 14.83 5.44 7.50
C LYS A 24 13.65 5.55 8.45
N LEU A 25 12.56 4.86 8.12
CA LEU A 25 11.48 4.63 9.07
C LEU A 25 11.98 3.64 10.11
N LEU A 26 12.03 4.08 11.37
CA LEU A 26 12.40 3.24 12.50
C LEU A 26 11.11 2.67 13.11
N SER A 27 10.90 1.37 12.99
CA SER A 27 9.88 0.69 13.79
C SER A 27 10.37 0.62 15.23
N SER A 28 9.73 1.34 16.15
CA SER A 28 9.99 1.20 17.59
C SER A 28 9.37 -0.09 18.13
N SER A 29 9.82 -0.58 19.29
CA SER A 29 9.21 -1.75 19.95
C SER A 29 7.70 -1.58 20.15
N GLY A 30 7.25 -0.39 20.56
CA GLY A 30 5.83 -0.08 20.74
C GLY A 30 5.00 -0.17 19.44
N SER A 31 5.60 0.09 18.27
CA SER A 31 4.91 -0.08 16.99
C SER A 31 4.71 -1.56 16.60
N LYS A 32 5.60 -2.45 17.06
CA LYS A 32 5.47 -3.91 16.85
C LYS A 32 4.46 -4.52 17.81
N GLU A 33 4.42 -4.03 19.05
CA GLU A 33 3.42 -4.44 20.04
C GLU A 33 2.00 -4.12 19.58
N ALA A 34 1.80 -2.97 18.92
CA ALA A 34 0.52 -2.58 18.33
C ALA A 34 0.01 -3.53 17.22
N MET A 35 0.89 -4.38 16.65
CA MET A 35 0.53 -5.33 15.60
C MET A 35 0.32 -6.76 16.11
N GLN A 36 0.40 -6.99 17.42
CA GLN A 36 0.19 -8.32 18.02
C GLN A 36 -1.24 -8.84 17.84
N ASN A 37 -2.20 -7.93 17.69
CA ASN A 37 -3.61 -8.25 17.47
C ASN A 37 -3.95 -8.37 15.98
N THR A 38 -2.96 -8.43 15.11
CA THR A 38 -3.17 -8.33 13.66
C THR A 38 -2.90 -9.66 12.96
N LEU A 39 -3.74 -9.99 11.98
CA LEU A 39 -3.51 -11.06 11.01
C LEU A 39 -3.26 -10.46 9.62
N VAL A 40 -2.63 -11.26 8.77
CA VAL A 40 -2.46 -10.98 7.34
C VAL A 40 -3.31 -11.95 6.54
N GLY A 41 -4.26 -11.42 5.79
CA GLY A 41 -5.08 -12.14 4.82
C GLY A 41 -4.56 -11.95 3.41
N GLU A 42 -4.30 -13.06 2.70
CA GLU A 42 -3.99 -13.09 1.28
C GLU A 42 -5.26 -13.41 0.48
N VAL A 43 -5.60 -12.57 -0.48
CA VAL A 43 -6.75 -12.80 -1.38
C VAL A 43 -6.31 -13.47 -2.68
N GLU A 44 -7.22 -14.18 -3.33
CA GLU A 44 -6.90 -14.98 -4.51
C GLU A 44 -6.49 -14.12 -5.72
N ASN A 45 -7.15 -12.97 -5.91
CA ASN A 45 -6.93 -12.09 -7.06
C ASN A 45 -7.42 -10.66 -6.79
N PHE A 46 -7.15 -9.75 -7.73
CA PHE A 46 -7.50 -8.34 -7.60
C PHE A 46 -9.02 -8.10 -7.50
N GLN A 47 -9.83 -8.90 -8.19
CA GLN A 47 -11.30 -8.78 -8.10
C GLN A 47 -11.79 -9.13 -6.68
N ALA A 48 -11.21 -10.18 -6.07
CA ALA A 48 -11.49 -10.53 -4.68
C ALA A 48 -11.05 -9.42 -3.72
N LEU A 49 -9.88 -8.79 -3.95
CA LEU A 49 -9.41 -7.64 -3.18
C LEU A 49 -10.41 -6.48 -3.18
N MET A 50 -11.02 -6.19 -4.33
CA MET A 50 -12.01 -5.12 -4.46
C MET A 50 -13.32 -5.45 -3.71
N ASN A 51 -13.71 -6.72 -3.71
CA ASN A 51 -14.94 -7.19 -3.08
C ASN A 51 -14.83 -7.35 -1.57
N VAL A 52 -13.61 -7.54 -1.04
CA VAL A 52 -13.35 -7.84 0.37
C VAL A 52 -13.87 -6.77 1.35
N LYS A 53 -14.26 -5.59 0.89
CA LYS A 53 -14.91 -4.56 1.74
C LYS A 53 -16.22 -5.06 2.34
N ALA A 54 -16.94 -5.92 1.63
CA ALA A 54 -18.17 -6.54 2.12
C ALA A 54 -17.92 -7.62 3.19
N PHE A 55 -16.66 -8.00 3.45
CA PHE A 55 -16.30 -8.97 4.47
C PHE A 55 -16.77 -8.56 5.88
N GLN A 56 -16.76 -7.26 6.20
CA GLN A 56 -17.21 -6.76 7.51
C GLN A 56 -18.72 -6.92 7.74
N GLU A 57 -19.50 -7.17 6.68
CA GLU A 57 -20.95 -7.35 6.75
C GLU A 57 -21.35 -8.83 6.93
N VAL A 58 -20.36 -9.75 6.91
CA VAL A 58 -20.60 -11.18 7.05
C VAL A 58 -21.09 -11.51 8.46
N GLU A 59 -22.19 -12.26 8.55
CA GLU A 59 -22.74 -12.69 9.83
C GLU A 59 -21.73 -13.55 10.61
N GLY A 60 -21.52 -13.22 11.89
CA GLY A 60 -20.53 -13.89 12.74
C GLY A 60 -19.09 -13.37 12.57
N CYS A 61 -18.83 -12.43 11.64
CA CYS A 61 -17.56 -11.74 11.58
C CYS A 61 -17.40 -10.81 12.81
N PRO A 62 -16.30 -10.89 13.56
CA PRO A 62 -16.05 -9.95 14.65
C PRO A 62 -15.75 -8.55 14.11
N SER A 63 -15.68 -7.57 15.01
CA SER A 63 -15.26 -6.19 14.70
C SER A 63 -13.79 -6.20 14.23
N ILE A 64 -13.58 -6.23 12.91
CA ILE A 64 -12.25 -6.28 12.29
C ILE A 64 -12.05 -5.02 11.46
N GLN A 65 -10.94 -4.31 11.66
CA GLN A 65 -10.53 -3.25 10.73
C GLN A 65 -9.67 -3.82 9.61
N LEU A 66 -10.12 -3.62 8.37
CA LEU A 66 -9.37 -4.02 7.18
C LEU A 66 -8.48 -2.89 6.68
N ARG A 67 -7.19 -3.17 6.53
CA ARG A 67 -6.23 -2.23 5.90
C ARG A 67 -5.48 -2.92 4.77
N TYR A 68 -5.30 -2.24 3.66
CA TYR A 68 -4.50 -2.77 2.55
C TYR A 68 -3.00 -2.71 2.89
N LEU A 69 -2.28 -3.81 2.65
CA LEU A 69 -0.86 -3.94 3.03
C LEU A 69 0.09 -3.88 1.84
N GLY A 70 -0.37 -4.24 0.64
CA GLY A 70 0.49 -4.42 -0.54
C GLY A 70 0.15 -5.71 -1.29
N GLY A 71 0.44 -5.75 -2.60
CA GLY A 71 0.15 -6.91 -3.46
C GLY A 71 -1.31 -7.40 -3.33
N LEU A 72 -1.51 -8.69 -3.09
CA LEU A 72 -2.84 -9.26 -2.81
C LEU A 72 -3.05 -9.51 -1.31
N LYS A 73 -2.50 -8.65 -0.45
CA LYS A 73 -2.49 -8.86 1.00
C LYS A 73 -3.16 -7.71 1.75
N MET A 74 -3.80 -8.08 2.85
CA MET A 74 -4.52 -7.19 3.73
C MET A 74 -4.20 -7.48 5.20
N ILE A 75 -4.20 -6.43 5.99
CA ILE A 75 -4.19 -6.45 7.44
C ILE A 75 -5.63 -6.60 7.93
N LEU A 76 -5.84 -7.55 8.83
CA LEU A 76 -7.04 -7.72 9.64
C LEU A 76 -6.67 -7.36 11.07
N ASP A 77 -7.12 -6.21 11.54
CA ASP A 77 -6.83 -5.70 12.88
C ASP A 77 -8.00 -5.98 13.83
N PHE A 78 -7.70 -6.62 14.96
CA PHE A 78 -8.68 -7.05 15.96
C PHE A 78 -8.54 -6.21 17.22
N GLU A 79 -9.65 -6.03 17.95
CA GLU A 79 -9.62 -5.29 19.22
C GLU A 79 -8.81 -6.02 20.30
N GLY A 80 -8.77 -7.36 20.26
CA GLY A 80 -7.99 -8.16 21.21
C GLY A 80 -7.31 -9.40 20.64
N ILE A 81 -6.21 -9.81 21.29
CA ILE A 81 -5.44 -11.03 20.96
C ILE A 81 -6.34 -12.28 20.97
N LYS A 82 -7.25 -12.39 21.94
CA LYS A 82 -8.13 -13.57 22.07
C LYS A 82 -9.04 -13.73 20.86
N GLU A 83 -9.64 -12.63 20.40
CA GLU A 83 -10.50 -12.62 19.22
C GLU A 83 -9.72 -12.97 17.97
N LYS A 84 -8.50 -12.42 17.82
CA LYS A 84 -7.57 -12.75 16.75
C LYS A 84 -7.26 -14.25 16.71
N GLU A 85 -6.91 -14.84 17.86
CA GLU A 85 -6.58 -16.26 17.97
C GLU A 85 -7.79 -17.17 17.72
N GLU A 86 -8.96 -16.82 18.25
CA GLU A 86 -10.20 -17.55 18.01
C GLU A 86 -10.59 -17.52 16.53
N PHE A 87 -10.48 -16.35 15.89
CA PHE A 87 -10.75 -16.18 14.47
C PHE A 87 -9.76 -16.96 13.59
N LEU A 88 -8.47 -16.97 13.94
CA LEU A 88 -7.45 -17.72 13.21
C LEU A 88 -7.68 -19.23 13.31
N ASN A 89 -7.99 -19.73 14.51
CA ASN A 89 -8.07 -21.17 14.79
C ASN A 89 -9.44 -21.77 14.42
N ASN A 90 -10.53 -21.04 14.68
CA ASN A 90 -11.90 -21.55 14.56
C ASN A 90 -12.73 -20.82 13.49
N GLY A 91 -12.34 -19.60 13.10
CA GLY A 91 -13.07 -18.77 12.14
C GLY A 91 -12.91 -19.15 10.66
N ARG A 92 -12.36 -20.32 10.35
CA ARG A 92 -12.02 -20.72 8.97
C ARG A 92 -13.19 -20.64 8.01
N GLU A 93 -14.38 -21.07 8.45
CA GLU A 93 -15.58 -21.03 7.61
C GLU A 93 -15.98 -19.59 7.22
N ILE A 94 -15.65 -18.62 8.06
CA ILE A 94 -15.97 -17.19 7.86
C ILE A 94 -15.00 -16.57 6.85
N TRP A 95 -13.69 -16.80 6.99
CA TRP A 95 -12.69 -16.12 6.16
C TRP A 95 -12.31 -16.84 4.88
N LEU A 96 -12.45 -18.17 4.80
CA LEU A 96 -12.05 -18.96 3.63
C LEU A 96 -12.69 -18.52 2.29
N PRO A 97 -13.96 -18.04 2.25
CA PRO A 97 -14.55 -17.53 1.01
C PRO A 97 -13.88 -16.25 0.48
N TRP A 98 -13.19 -15.51 1.34
CA TRP A 98 -12.64 -14.18 1.04
C TRP A 98 -11.13 -14.18 0.91
N PHE A 99 -10.47 -14.99 1.74
CA PHE A 99 -9.03 -15.08 1.83
C PHE A 99 -8.57 -16.49 1.49
N LYS A 100 -7.62 -16.57 0.55
CA LYS A 100 -6.90 -17.79 0.20
C LYS A 100 -6.12 -18.33 1.40
N LYS A 101 -5.53 -17.42 2.18
CA LYS A 101 -4.72 -17.73 3.35
C LYS A 101 -4.86 -16.62 4.39
N VAL A 102 -4.94 -17.00 5.66
CA VAL A 102 -4.83 -16.08 6.80
C VAL A 102 -3.73 -16.60 7.71
N SER A 103 -2.84 -15.71 8.16
CA SER A 103 -1.75 -16.04 9.08
C SER A 103 -1.44 -14.88 10.01
N ASP A 104 -0.69 -15.15 11.07
CA ASP A 104 -0.14 -14.10 11.93
C ASP A 104 0.68 -13.07 11.15
N TRP A 105 0.64 -11.83 11.61
CA TRP A 105 1.54 -10.80 11.12
C TRP A 105 2.98 -11.12 11.54
N ASP A 106 3.88 -11.11 10.55
CA ASP A 106 5.30 -11.33 10.75
C ASP A 106 6.06 -10.00 10.60
N PRO A 107 6.77 -9.53 11.64
CA PRO A 107 7.55 -8.30 11.59
C PRO A 107 8.73 -8.36 10.61
N GLU A 108 9.16 -9.54 10.17
CA GLU A 108 10.24 -9.70 9.19
C GLU A 108 9.73 -9.75 7.75
N CYS A 109 8.41 -9.89 7.55
CA CYS A 109 7.81 -9.84 6.22
C CYS A 109 7.85 -8.41 5.66
N ASN A 110 8.70 -8.20 4.67
CA ASN A 110 8.72 -6.98 3.87
C ASN A 110 7.74 -7.11 2.70
N PHE A 111 6.65 -6.37 2.75
CA PHE A 111 5.65 -6.32 1.70
C PHE A 111 6.04 -5.28 0.64
N ASN A 112 7.05 -5.59 -0.17
CA ASN A 112 7.54 -4.71 -1.25
C ASN A 112 6.73 -4.84 -2.56
N GLU A 113 5.53 -5.43 -2.51
CA GLU A 113 4.68 -5.62 -3.68
C GLU A 113 3.80 -4.38 -3.90
N ILE A 114 4.21 -3.51 -4.83
CA ILE A 114 3.41 -2.39 -5.30
C ILE A 114 2.57 -2.89 -6.49
N ILE A 115 1.23 -2.90 -6.37
CA ILE A 115 0.35 -3.33 -7.48
C ILE A 115 0.48 -2.40 -8.69
N ALA A 116 0.57 -1.09 -8.45
CA ALA A 116 0.77 -0.10 -9.50
C ALA A 116 1.53 1.12 -8.96
N SER A 117 2.50 1.59 -9.75
CA SER A 117 3.19 2.86 -9.53
C SER A 117 2.95 3.73 -10.74
N ILE A 118 2.44 4.94 -10.53
CA ILE A 118 2.20 5.91 -11.60
C ILE A 118 3.21 7.04 -11.43
N ILE A 119 4.09 7.18 -12.42
CA ILE A 119 5.04 8.30 -12.49
C ILE A 119 4.53 9.26 -13.57
N ILE A 120 4.17 10.47 -13.15
CA ILE A 120 3.65 11.50 -14.05
C ILE A 120 4.78 12.51 -14.29
N HIS A 121 5.28 12.55 -15.52
CA HIS A 121 6.32 13.49 -15.92
C HIS A 121 5.73 14.78 -16.48
N GLY A 122 6.36 15.92 -16.14
CA GLY A 122 6.02 17.21 -16.74
C GLY A 122 4.79 17.91 -16.16
N VAL A 123 4.34 17.55 -14.95
CA VAL A 123 3.25 18.27 -14.26
C VAL A 123 3.73 19.69 -13.93
N PRO A 124 3.09 20.74 -14.49
CA PRO A 124 3.42 22.11 -14.14
C PRO A 124 3.16 22.34 -12.65
N GLN A 125 4.00 23.13 -11.97
CA GLN A 125 3.89 23.30 -10.52
C GLN A 125 2.56 23.90 -10.06
N HIS A 126 1.91 24.70 -10.91
CA HIS A 126 0.58 25.26 -10.63
C HIS A 126 -0.58 24.25 -10.81
N ALA A 127 -0.32 23.09 -11.40
CA ALA A 127 -1.29 22.02 -11.61
C ALA A 127 -1.12 20.86 -10.61
N TRP A 128 -0.29 21.06 -9.56
CA TRP A 128 -0.12 20.09 -8.47
C TRP A 128 -1.26 20.21 -7.46
N CYS A 129 -2.49 19.92 -7.90
CA CYS A 129 -3.69 19.98 -7.07
C CYS A 129 -4.48 18.68 -7.13
N GLU A 130 -5.33 18.46 -6.13
CA GLU A 130 -6.15 17.25 -6.01
C GLU A 130 -7.04 17.05 -7.24
N GLU A 131 -7.55 18.13 -7.84
CA GLU A 131 -8.37 18.04 -9.05
C GLU A 131 -7.59 17.45 -10.24
N ALA A 132 -6.35 17.86 -10.44
CA ALA A 132 -5.51 17.37 -11.53
C ALA A 132 -5.20 15.87 -11.36
N PHE A 133 -4.80 15.45 -10.15
CA PHE A 133 -4.56 14.04 -9.87
C PHE A 133 -5.85 13.21 -9.95
N SER A 134 -6.99 13.78 -9.56
CA SER A 134 -8.31 13.12 -9.69
C SER A 134 -8.70 12.90 -11.16
N ILE A 135 -8.40 13.84 -12.05
CA ILE A 135 -8.63 13.67 -13.50
C ILE A 135 -7.74 12.56 -14.06
N ILE A 136 -6.47 12.54 -13.67
CA ILE A 136 -5.51 11.51 -14.11
C ILE A 136 -5.96 10.14 -13.62
N ALA A 137 -6.31 10.02 -12.33
CA ALA A 137 -6.84 8.81 -11.75
C ALA A 137 -8.13 8.35 -12.44
N LYS A 138 -9.10 9.25 -12.71
CA LYS A 138 -10.33 8.91 -13.43
C LYS A 138 -10.09 8.43 -14.87
N THR A 139 -9.01 8.87 -15.50
CA THR A 139 -8.72 8.56 -16.90
C THR A 139 -7.92 7.25 -17.02
N TRP A 140 -7.06 6.94 -16.05
CA TRP A 140 -6.05 5.88 -16.17
C TRP A 140 -6.01 4.87 -15.01
N GLY A 141 -6.71 5.12 -13.90
CA GLY A 141 -6.76 4.25 -12.72
C GLY A 141 -8.09 3.53 -12.60
#